data_AF-A0A376ED64-F1
#
_entry.id   AF-A0A376ED64-F1
#
_cell.length_a   1.000
_cell.length_b   1.000
_cell.length_c   1.000
_cell.angle_alpha   90.00
_cell.angle_beta   90.00
_cell.angle_gamma   90.00
#
_symmetry.space_group_name_H-M   'P 1'
#
loop_
_entity.id
_entity.type
_entity.pdbx_description
1 polymer ?
#
loop_
_entity_poly.entity_id
_entity_poly.type
_entity_poly.pdbx_seq_one_letter_code
_entity_poly.pdbx_strand_id
1 'polypeptide(L)'
;MSQNYQYQEAPIIRGDLTHLCLCPCCRAPDCGEEYMLVTKSEGRLEAVLFGGASFRMYLNYWFYEGITPEEYNRVPEFVRQNNECIGWQDISAERTEINADDFLFTLESIKNNSRSEYQDKDFENYYYPVFKSFTQEVIRKGQKLYISI
;
A
#
# COMPACT_ATOMS: atom_id res chain seq x y z
N MET A 1 36.43 -13.05 -10.13
CA MET A 1 34.96 -13.06 -10.33
C MET A 1 34.37 -11.96 -9.46
N SER A 2 34.24 -10.77 -10.04
CA SER A 2 33.71 -9.58 -9.37
C SER A 2 32.18 -9.69 -9.34
N GLN A 3 31.63 -9.86 -8.14
CA GLN A 3 30.19 -9.74 -7.91
C GLN A 3 29.80 -8.28 -8.17
N ASN A 4 29.09 -8.04 -9.27
CA ASN A 4 28.39 -6.79 -9.51
C ASN A 4 27.26 -6.70 -8.47
N TYR A 5 27.54 -6.11 -7.31
CA TYR A 5 26.48 -5.54 -6.49
C TYR A 5 25.86 -4.41 -7.32
N GLN A 6 24.75 -4.70 -7.99
CA GLN A 6 23.89 -3.67 -8.53
C GLN A 6 23.51 -2.78 -7.35
N TYR A 7 24.09 -1.59 -7.28
CA TYR A 7 23.57 -0.51 -6.45
C TYR A 7 22.12 -0.33 -6.86
N GLN A 8 21.19 -0.85 -6.06
CA GLN A 8 19.81 -0.42 -6.16
C GLN A 8 19.81 1.06 -5.79
N GLU A 9 19.59 1.93 -6.77
CA GLU A 9 19.44 3.37 -6.51
C GLU A 9 18.36 3.57 -5.46
N ALA A 10 18.71 4.24 -4.35
CA ALA A 10 17.73 4.56 -3.32
C ALA A 10 16.59 5.38 -3.94
N PRO A 11 15.32 5.04 -3.68
CA PRO A 11 14.19 5.75 -4.27
C PRO A 11 14.13 7.19 -3.77
N ILE A 12 13.67 8.09 -4.64
CA ILE A 12 13.26 9.43 -4.25
C ILE A 12 11.96 9.29 -3.44
N ILE A 13 12.02 9.62 -2.16
CA ILE A 13 10.85 9.55 -1.27
C ILE A 13 9.93 10.75 -1.57
N ARG A 14 8.76 10.47 -2.15
CA ARG A 14 7.71 11.43 -2.49
C ARG A 14 6.76 11.69 -1.32
N GLY A 15 6.72 10.78 -0.34
CA GLY A 15 5.96 10.90 0.89
C GLY A 15 6.42 9.87 1.91
N ASP A 16 6.43 10.26 3.18
CA ASP A 16 6.79 9.39 4.30
C ASP A 16 5.71 9.45 5.38
N LEU A 17 4.92 8.38 5.46
CA LEU A 17 3.81 8.21 6.39
C LEU A 17 4.20 7.34 7.60
N THR A 18 5.46 6.89 7.69
CA THR A 18 5.93 5.99 8.75
C THR A 18 5.84 6.61 10.14
N HIS A 19 5.91 7.94 10.20
CA HIS A 19 5.76 8.71 11.45
C HIS A 19 4.36 8.64 12.07
N LEU A 20 3.34 8.22 11.33
CA LEU A 20 1.96 8.14 11.82
C LEU A 20 1.72 6.95 12.75
N CYS A 21 2.59 5.93 12.68
CA CYS A 21 2.52 4.81 13.60
C CYS A 21 3.91 4.43 14.09
N LEU A 22 4.32 5.08 15.18
CA LEU A 22 5.56 4.75 15.89
C LEU A 22 5.25 3.81 17.04
N CYS A 23 5.98 2.70 17.11
CA CYS A 23 5.85 1.77 18.22
C CYS A 23 6.20 2.47 19.56
N PRO A 24 5.34 2.42 20.58
CA PRO A 24 5.63 3.05 21.87
C PRO A 24 6.81 2.40 22.60
N CYS A 25 7.15 1.16 22.26
CA CYS A 25 8.25 0.41 22.88
C CYS A 25 9.61 0.70 22.22
N CYS A 26 9.70 0.57 20.89
CA CYS A 26 10.98 0.69 20.17
C CYS A 26 11.12 1.97 19.34
N ARG A 27 10.04 2.75 19.19
CA ARG A 27 9.93 3.95 18.32
C ARG A 27 10.20 3.70 16.84
N ALA A 28 10.41 2.45 16.43
CA ALA A 28 10.45 2.09 15.02
C ALA A 28 9.03 2.22 14.42
N PRO A 29 8.89 2.68 13.17
CA PRO A 29 7.62 2.66 12.49
C PRO A 29 7.07 1.24 12.39
N ASP A 30 5.80 1.05 12.78
CA ASP A 30 5.11 -0.25 12.73
C ASP A 30 5.96 -1.46 13.23
N CYS A 31 6.82 -1.25 14.23
CA CYS A 31 7.74 -2.28 14.75
C CYS A 31 8.71 -2.90 13.72
N GLY A 32 9.08 -2.17 12.66
CA GLY A 32 9.95 -2.67 11.60
C GLY A 32 9.19 -3.30 10.42
N GLU A 33 7.91 -2.95 10.27
CA GLU A 33 7.04 -3.40 9.18
C GLU A 33 6.69 -2.24 8.23
N GLU A 34 7.71 -1.58 7.70
CA GLU A 34 7.56 -0.47 6.76
C GLU A 34 7.43 -0.95 5.32
N TYR A 35 6.39 -0.50 4.64
CA TYR A 35 6.12 -0.82 3.24
C TYR A 35 6.44 0.37 2.34
N MET A 36 6.64 0.06 1.06
CA MET A 36 6.84 1.08 0.02
C MET A 36 5.90 0.86 -1.16
N LEU A 37 5.20 1.91 -1.58
CA LEU A 37 4.63 1.99 -2.92
C LEU A 37 5.71 2.57 -3.83
N VAL A 38 6.05 1.87 -4.90
CA VAL A 38 7.20 2.20 -5.74
C VAL A 38 6.77 2.32 -7.19
N THR A 39 7.32 3.30 -7.89
CA THR A 39 7.26 3.39 -9.36
C THR A 39 8.63 3.74 -9.93
N LYS A 40 8.79 3.58 -11.24
CA LYS A 40 9.99 3.99 -11.97
C LYS A 40 9.63 5.07 -12.99
N SER A 41 10.18 6.26 -12.79
CA SER A 41 9.99 7.43 -13.65
C SER A 41 11.34 7.90 -14.18
N GLU A 42 11.47 7.99 -15.51
CA GLU A 42 12.68 8.53 -16.17
C GLU A 42 14.00 7.86 -15.72
N GLY A 43 13.94 6.55 -15.45
CA GLY A 43 15.10 5.78 -14.98
C GLY A 43 15.29 5.78 -13.46
N ARG A 44 14.62 6.65 -12.71
CA ARG A 44 14.72 6.77 -11.25
C ARG A 44 13.56 6.09 -10.53
N LEU A 45 13.83 5.53 -9.36
CA LEU A 45 12.79 5.01 -8.47
C LEU A 45 12.21 6.15 -7.65
N GLU A 46 10.88 6.16 -7.53
CA GLU A 46 10.14 7.05 -6.66
C GLU A 46 9.27 6.20 -5.73
N ALA A 47 9.17 6.60 -4.46
CA ALA A 47 8.45 5.82 -3.47
C ALA A 47 7.64 6.65 -2.47
N VAL A 48 6.59 6.04 -1.93
CA VAL A 48 5.91 6.47 -0.71
C VAL A 48 6.16 5.42 0.36
N LEU A 49 6.69 5.84 1.51
CA LEU A 49 6.92 4.97 2.68
C LEU A 49 5.71 5.04 3.61
N PHE A 50 5.33 3.91 4.21
CA PHE A 50 4.21 3.86 5.15
C PHE A 50 4.31 2.64 6.06
N GLY A 51 3.61 2.70 7.20
CA GLY A 51 3.46 1.55 8.08
C GLY A 51 2.56 0.47 7.46
N GLY A 52 3.11 -0.74 7.28
CA GLY A 52 2.42 -1.87 6.68
C GLY A 52 1.33 -2.45 7.57
N ALA A 53 1.58 -2.59 8.88
CA ALA A 53 0.60 -3.07 9.85
C ALA A 53 -0.61 -2.12 9.94
N SER A 54 -0.33 -0.83 10.03
CA SER A 54 -1.34 0.24 10.06
C SER A 54 -2.15 0.25 8.77
N PHE A 55 -1.50 0.13 7.62
CA PHE A 55 -2.22 0.10 6.35
C PHE A 55 -3.10 -1.14 6.21
N ARG A 56 -2.63 -2.31 6.64
CA ARG A 56 -3.45 -3.53 6.65
C ARG A 56 -4.67 -3.43 7.56
N MET A 57 -4.63 -2.66 8.65
CA MET A 57 -5.85 -2.40 9.42
C MET A 57 -6.95 -1.78 8.56
N TYR A 58 -6.61 -0.87 7.65
CA TYR A 58 -7.57 -0.27 6.72
C TYR A 58 -8.13 -1.29 5.71
N LEU A 59 -7.33 -2.26 5.30
CA LEU A 59 -7.76 -3.34 4.40
C LEU A 59 -8.62 -4.38 5.13
N ASN A 60 -8.27 -4.68 6.38
CA ASN A 60 -8.94 -5.65 7.23
C ASN A 60 -10.36 -5.20 7.64
N TYR A 61 -10.75 -3.93 7.42
CA TYR A 61 -12.18 -3.56 7.53
C TYR A 61 -13.08 -4.31 6.54
N TRP A 62 -12.49 -4.90 5.49
CA TRP A 62 -13.16 -5.81 4.55
C TRP A 62 -13.02 -7.28 4.97
N PHE A 63 -13.00 -7.54 6.29
CA PHE A 63 -12.89 -8.88 6.87
C PHE A 63 -14.02 -9.79 6.37
N TYR A 64 -13.70 -11.08 6.23
CA TYR A 64 -14.62 -12.13 5.76
C TYR A 64 -15.89 -12.28 6.60
N GLU A 65 -15.86 -11.88 7.87
CA GLU A 65 -16.97 -12.09 8.79
C GLU A 65 -18.15 -11.19 8.43
N GLY A 66 -19.21 -11.81 7.90
CA GLY A 66 -20.49 -11.15 7.63
C GLY A 66 -20.66 -10.57 6.23
N ILE A 67 -19.74 -10.83 5.29
CA ILE A 67 -19.94 -10.55 3.85
C ILE A 67 -20.30 -11.83 3.09
N THR A 68 -21.20 -11.74 2.12
CA THR A 68 -21.56 -12.91 1.29
C THR A 68 -20.47 -13.18 0.23
N PRO A 69 -20.41 -14.39 -0.36
CA PRO A 69 -19.49 -14.66 -1.47
C PRO A 69 -19.65 -13.69 -2.65
N GLU A 70 -20.87 -13.26 -2.95
CA GLU A 70 -21.16 -12.28 -4.01
C GLU A 70 -20.61 -10.90 -3.68
N GLU A 71 -20.67 -10.49 -2.41
CA GLU A 71 -20.07 -9.25 -1.93
C GLU A 71 -18.55 -9.33 -1.97
N TYR A 72 -17.97 -10.45 -1.53
CA TYR A 72 -16.53 -10.69 -1.58
C TYR A 72 -15.98 -10.65 -3.01
N ASN A 73 -16.70 -11.21 -3.98
CA ASN A 73 -16.30 -11.17 -5.39
C ASN A 73 -16.30 -9.75 -5.99
N ARG A 74 -16.94 -8.77 -5.34
CA ARG A 74 -16.96 -7.36 -5.76
C ARG A 74 -15.89 -6.51 -5.09
N VAL A 75 -15.22 -7.03 -4.07
CA VAL A 75 -14.11 -6.36 -3.39
C VAL A 75 -12.96 -6.17 -4.40
N PRO A 76 -12.15 -5.09 -4.31
CA PRO A 76 -10.97 -4.92 -5.15
C PRO A 76 -10.02 -6.13 -5.09
N GLU A 77 -9.31 -6.42 -6.18
CA GLU A 77 -8.36 -7.53 -6.22
C GLU A 77 -7.25 -7.37 -5.18
N PHE A 78 -6.75 -6.15 -5.00
CA PHE A 78 -5.74 -5.80 -4.00
C PHE A 78 -6.18 -6.19 -2.58
N VAL A 79 -7.45 -5.99 -2.23
CA VAL A 79 -7.97 -6.39 -0.92
C VAL A 79 -8.16 -7.92 -0.84
N ARG A 80 -8.59 -8.58 -1.91
CA ARG A 80 -8.65 -10.06 -1.93
C ARG A 80 -7.26 -10.68 -1.75
N GLN A 81 -6.24 -10.14 -2.42
CA GLN A 81 -4.86 -10.58 -2.28
C GLN A 81 -4.33 -10.38 -0.84
N ASN A 82 -4.73 -9.30 -0.16
CA ASN A 82 -4.48 -9.12 1.29
C ASN A 82 -5.08 -10.28 2.10
N ASN A 83 -6.36 -10.54 1.86
CA ASN A 83 -7.15 -11.46 2.67
C ASN A 83 -6.79 -12.93 2.43
N GLU A 84 -6.38 -13.28 1.21
CA GLU A 84 -5.97 -14.62 0.80
C GLU A 84 -4.48 -14.88 1.02
N CYS A 85 -3.71 -13.88 1.46
CA CYS A 85 -2.25 -13.93 1.63
C CYS A 85 -1.52 -14.37 0.36
N ILE A 86 -1.94 -13.85 -0.80
CA ILE A 86 -1.35 -14.14 -2.11
C ILE A 86 -0.96 -12.85 -2.84
N GLY A 87 -0.28 -12.97 -3.98
CA GLY A 87 0.04 -11.85 -4.84
C GLY A 87 0.96 -10.86 -4.14
N TRP A 88 0.49 -9.64 -3.88
CA TRP A 88 1.31 -8.63 -3.23
C TRP A 88 1.65 -8.93 -1.76
N GLN A 89 0.93 -9.82 -1.10
CA GLN A 89 1.25 -10.34 0.23
C GLN A 89 2.32 -11.45 0.23
N ASP A 90 2.76 -11.90 -0.94
CA ASP A 90 3.81 -12.92 -1.03
C ASP A 90 5.18 -12.33 -0.63
N ILE A 91 5.58 -12.60 0.60
CA ILE A 91 6.84 -12.14 1.22
C ILE A 91 8.11 -12.65 0.51
N SER A 92 8.00 -13.57 -0.44
CA SER A 92 9.15 -14.06 -1.20
C SER A 92 9.59 -13.11 -2.31
N ALA A 93 8.76 -12.12 -2.67
CA ALA A 93 9.07 -11.13 -3.70
C ALA A 93 9.58 -9.82 -3.08
N GLU A 94 10.76 -9.35 -3.52
CA GLU A 94 11.30 -8.04 -3.09
C GLU A 94 10.37 -6.88 -3.50
N ARG A 95 9.70 -7.01 -4.65
CA ARG A 95 8.73 -6.04 -5.18
C ARG A 95 7.68 -6.77 -6.01
N THR A 96 6.41 -6.55 -5.69
CA THR A 96 5.29 -7.13 -6.43
C THR A 96 4.58 -6.04 -7.22
N GLU A 97 4.41 -6.25 -8.52
CA GLU A 97 3.63 -5.35 -9.39
C GLU A 97 2.15 -5.43 -8.96
N ILE A 98 1.53 -4.27 -8.78
CA ILE A 98 0.12 -4.15 -8.43
C ILE A 98 -0.61 -3.33 -9.49
N ASN A 99 -1.89 -3.64 -9.71
CA ASN A 99 -2.71 -2.86 -10.61
C ASN A 99 -3.03 -1.49 -9.98
N ALA A 100 -2.60 -0.41 -10.63
CA ALA A 100 -2.75 0.95 -10.12
C ALA A 100 -4.22 1.41 -10.06
N ASP A 101 -5.04 1.03 -11.04
CA ASP A 101 -6.47 1.35 -11.06
C ASP A 101 -7.23 0.61 -9.94
N ASP A 102 -6.93 -0.68 -9.73
CA ASP A 102 -7.52 -1.48 -8.66
C ASP A 102 -7.07 -1.00 -7.26
N PHE A 103 -5.80 -0.61 -7.12
CA PHE A 103 -5.31 0.03 -5.90
C PHE A 103 -6.03 1.36 -5.64
N LEU A 104 -6.18 2.22 -6.65
CA LEU A 104 -6.93 3.48 -6.51
C LEU A 104 -8.41 3.22 -6.14
N PHE A 105 -9.04 2.23 -6.78
CA PHE A 105 -10.40 1.81 -6.45
C PHE A 105 -10.51 1.30 -5.00
N THR A 106 -9.48 0.62 -4.49
CA THR A 106 -9.37 0.24 -3.07
C THR A 106 -9.38 1.45 -2.15
N LEU A 107 -8.55 2.46 -2.43
CA LEU A 107 -8.48 3.67 -1.61
C LEU A 107 -9.82 4.42 -1.56
N GLU A 108 -10.49 4.55 -2.71
CA GLU A 108 -11.81 5.17 -2.79
C GLU A 108 -12.86 4.34 -2.05
N SER A 109 -12.76 3.01 -2.10
CA SER A 109 -13.69 2.12 -1.39
C SER A 109 -13.53 2.24 0.13
N ILE A 110 -12.29 2.30 0.65
CA ILE A 110 -12.03 2.52 2.08
C ILE A 110 -12.60 3.87 2.51
N LYS A 111 -12.29 4.95 1.78
CA LYS A 111 -12.75 6.30 2.11
C LYS A 111 -14.27 6.43 2.13
N ASN A 112 -14.95 5.86 1.14
CA ASN A 112 -16.40 6.02 0.96
C ASN A 112 -17.23 4.97 1.71
N ASN A 113 -16.61 4.11 2.52
CA ASN A 113 -17.32 3.07 3.24
C ASN A 113 -18.26 3.67 4.30
N SER A 114 -19.55 3.35 4.18
CA SER A 114 -20.63 3.84 5.04
C SER A 114 -20.77 3.08 6.36
N ARG A 115 -20.03 1.98 6.58
CA ARG A 115 -20.03 1.18 7.83
C ARG A 115 -19.24 1.86 8.97
N SER A 116 -19.00 3.17 8.90
CA SER A 116 -17.98 3.85 9.69
C SER A 116 -18.48 4.33 11.06
N GLU A 117 -18.57 3.42 12.01
CA GLU A 117 -18.38 3.78 13.43
C GLU A 117 -16.90 4.11 13.71
N TYR A 118 -16.01 3.69 12.80
CA TYR A 118 -14.56 3.81 12.84
C TYR A 118 -14.03 4.50 11.57
N GLN A 119 -14.63 5.64 11.18
CA GLN A 119 -14.07 6.46 10.11
C GLN A 119 -12.70 6.94 10.59
N ASP A 120 -11.65 6.23 10.17
CA ASP A 120 -10.32 6.51 10.64
C ASP A 120 -9.85 7.80 9.99
N LYS A 121 -9.90 8.87 10.79
CA LYS A 121 -9.50 10.21 10.38
C LYS A 121 -8.05 10.21 9.91
N ASP A 122 -7.22 9.28 10.36
CA ASP A 122 -5.82 9.24 9.94
C ASP A 122 -5.71 8.70 8.51
N PHE A 123 -6.52 7.71 8.13
CA PHE A 123 -6.57 7.27 6.74
C PHE A 123 -7.02 8.41 5.83
N GLU A 124 -8.15 9.05 6.15
CA GLU A 124 -8.72 10.09 5.28
C GLU A 124 -7.83 11.33 5.18
N ASN A 125 -7.24 11.78 6.29
CA ASN A 125 -6.48 13.03 6.32
C ASN A 125 -5.01 12.87 5.91
N TYR A 126 -4.42 11.68 6.08
CA TYR A 126 -2.97 11.49 5.84
C TYR A 126 -2.66 10.43 4.78
N TYR A 127 -3.18 9.21 4.90
CA TYR A 127 -2.83 8.12 3.97
C TYR A 127 -3.45 8.33 2.58
N TYR A 128 -4.77 8.52 2.54
CA TYR A 128 -5.56 8.65 1.31
C TYR A 128 -5.02 9.74 0.36
N PRO A 129 -4.79 11.01 0.76
CA PRO A 129 -4.35 12.04 -0.18
C PRO A 129 -2.98 11.74 -0.78
N VAL A 130 -2.05 11.18 0.00
CA VAL A 130 -0.70 10.83 -0.47
C VAL A 130 -0.76 9.67 -1.45
N PHE A 131 -1.43 8.57 -1.07
CA PHE A 131 -1.57 7.41 -1.95
C PHE A 131 -2.33 7.75 -3.22
N LYS A 132 -3.46 8.45 -3.12
CA LYS A 132 -4.25 8.87 -4.26
C LYS A 132 -3.43 9.71 -5.23
N SER A 133 -2.74 10.74 -4.74
CA SER A 133 -1.93 11.60 -5.60
C SER A 133 -0.81 10.82 -6.30
N PHE A 134 -0.12 9.93 -5.57
CA PHE A 134 0.95 9.11 -6.11
C PHE A 134 0.45 8.14 -7.19
N THR A 135 -0.61 7.39 -6.89
CA THR A 135 -1.21 6.42 -7.81
C THR A 135 -1.81 7.09 -9.04
N GLN A 136 -2.49 8.24 -8.89
CA GLN A 136 -3.01 8.99 -10.02
C GLN A 136 -1.89 9.51 -10.95
N GLU A 137 -0.75 9.92 -10.39
CA GLU A 137 0.41 10.32 -11.18
C GLU A 137 0.96 9.13 -11.98
N VAL A 138 1.07 7.96 -11.35
CA VAL A 138 1.50 6.70 -12.00
C VAL A 138 0.58 6.34 -13.17
N ILE A 139 -0.74 6.35 -12.95
CA ILE A 139 -1.75 6.08 -13.98
C ILE A 139 -1.62 7.09 -15.13
N ARG A 140 -1.57 8.39 -14.83
CA ARG A 140 -1.47 9.46 -15.84
C ARG A 140 -0.21 9.33 -16.70
N LYS A 141 0.91 8.90 -16.10
CA LYS A 141 2.19 8.69 -16.80
C LYS A 141 2.27 7.32 -17.49
N GLY A 142 1.28 6.45 -17.35
CA GLY A 142 1.30 5.08 -17.89
C GLY A 142 2.41 4.22 -17.26
N GLN A 143 2.75 4.48 -16.01
CA GLN A 143 3.81 3.80 -15.27
C GLN A 143 3.28 2.56 -14.54
N LYS A 144 4.21 1.67 -14.17
CA LYS A 144 3.90 0.52 -13.32
C LYS A 144 3.95 0.91 -11.85
N LEU A 145 3.06 0.34 -11.06
CA LEU A 145 3.03 0.47 -9.61
C LEU A 145 3.49 -0.84 -8.98
N TYR A 146 4.31 -0.75 -7.95
CA TYR A 146 4.78 -1.88 -7.17
C TYR A 146 4.54 -1.63 -5.70
N ILE A 147 4.43 -2.70 -4.92
CA ILE A 147 4.55 -2.67 -3.47
C ILE A 147 5.75 -3.52 -3.04
N SER A 148 6.47 -3.03 -2.04
CA SER A 148 7.64 -3.66 -1.44
C SER A 148 7.39 -3.76 0.06
N ILE A 149 7.56 -4.96 0.61
CA ILE A 149 7.31 -5.35 2.00
C ILE A 149 8.65 -5.52 2.72
#